data_AF-A0A1R1DAJ2-F1
#
_entry.id   AF-A0A1R1DAJ2-F1
#
_cell.length_a   1.000
_cell.length_b   1.000
_cell.length_c   1.000
_cell.angle_alpha   90.00
_cell.angle_beta   90.00
_cell.angle_gamma   90.00
#
_symmetry.space_group_name_H-M   'P 1'
#
loop_
_entity.id
_entity.type
_entity.pdbx_description
1 polymer ?
#
loop_
_entity_poly.entity_id
_entity_poly.type
_entity_poly.pdbx_seq_one_letter_code
_entity_poly.pdbx_strand_id
1 'polypeptide(L)'
;MKPLFLAHGSPMLAVEHNEYSMFLKQTGESLTPDAIVIFTAHWETETVTISSKDDQYETIYDFYGFPDELYQIKYPAQGSTKVAALVGKLLSDKGISVAYDTDRGLDHGSWTMLKHMFPKADIPVVQVSVNPYRPMEEQYQIGEALRSLGSQNILLIGSGVTVHNLRAVNWGQKEPESWAVEFDEWLIEKMNKHDLNSLFQYEQLAPHAKMAVPRAEHFVPLYIALGSGAADAAPKVINRSYEFGTLSYLSMQF
;
A
#
# COMPACT_ATOMS: atom_id res chain seq x y z
N MET A 1 0.49 -8.21 -15.14
CA MET A 1 -0.10 -7.15 -14.31
C MET A 1 0.99 -6.35 -13.65
N LYS A 2 0.80 -5.03 -13.54
CA LYS A 2 1.76 -4.10 -12.94
C LYS A 2 1.41 -3.88 -11.47
N PRO A 3 2.36 -3.95 -10.53
CA PRO A 3 2.09 -3.65 -9.13
C PRO A 3 1.77 -2.17 -8.94
N LEU A 4 1.01 -1.88 -7.89
CA LEU A 4 0.59 -0.53 -7.54
C LEU A 4 1.07 -0.19 -6.13
N PHE A 5 1.48 1.06 -5.92
CA PHE A 5 1.47 1.68 -4.60
C PHE A 5 0.29 2.64 -4.55
N LEU A 6 -0.61 2.45 -3.59
CA LEU A 6 -1.82 3.26 -3.49
C LEU A 6 -1.91 3.86 -2.08
N ALA A 7 -2.22 5.15 -2.05
CA ALA A 7 -2.42 5.87 -0.79
C ALA A 7 -3.79 5.54 -0.19
N HIS A 8 -3.85 4.79 0.91
CA HIS A 8 -5.16 4.44 1.50
C HIS A 8 -5.84 5.60 2.25
N GLY A 9 -5.10 6.65 2.58
CA GLY A 9 -5.66 7.88 3.15
C GLY A 9 -6.37 7.71 4.49
N SER A 10 -7.34 8.57 4.74
CA SER A 10 -8.20 8.51 5.94
C SER A 10 -9.28 7.42 5.79
N PRO A 11 -9.77 6.80 6.90
CA PRO A 11 -10.96 5.94 6.87
C PRO A 11 -12.19 6.55 6.19
N MET A 12 -12.29 7.89 6.16
CA MET A 12 -13.35 8.60 5.43
C MET A 12 -13.39 8.27 3.94
N LEU A 13 -12.27 7.83 3.36
CA LEU A 13 -12.18 7.39 1.96
C LEU A 13 -13.32 6.42 1.63
N ALA A 14 -13.71 5.54 2.54
CA ALA A 14 -14.79 4.58 2.34
C ALA A 14 -16.15 5.19 1.94
N VAL A 15 -16.42 6.45 2.28
CA VAL A 15 -17.69 7.16 1.99
C VAL A 15 -17.50 8.42 1.16
N GLU A 16 -16.25 8.80 0.89
CA GLU A 16 -15.93 9.98 0.11
C GLU A 16 -16.24 9.81 -1.38
N HIS A 17 -16.76 10.90 -1.96
CA HIS A 17 -17.06 11.03 -3.38
C HIS A 17 -16.28 12.23 -3.91
N ASN A 18 -14.98 12.03 -4.14
CA ASN A 18 -14.03 13.06 -4.55
C ASN A 18 -13.18 12.57 -5.73
N GLU A 19 -12.22 13.40 -6.17
CA GLU A 19 -11.34 13.06 -7.29
C GLU A 19 -10.54 11.78 -7.02
N TYR A 20 -10.10 11.55 -5.77
CA TYR A 20 -9.35 10.36 -5.41
C TYR A 20 -10.19 9.09 -5.45
N SER A 21 -11.42 9.12 -4.92
CA SER A 21 -12.29 7.94 -4.97
C SER A 21 -12.77 7.62 -6.40
N MET A 22 -12.93 8.65 -7.26
CA MET A 22 -13.12 8.45 -8.71
C MET A 22 -11.87 7.84 -9.39
N PHE A 23 -10.67 8.30 -9.04
CA PHE A 23 -9.42 7.72 -9.54
C PHE A 23 -9.29 6.23 -9.18
N LEU A 24 -9.59 5.84 -7.94
CA LEU A 24 -9.58 4.45 -7.51
C LEU A 24 -10.59 3.61 -8.30
N LYS A 25 -11.81 4.12 -8.45
CA LYS A 25 -12.84 3.44 -9.25
C LYS A 25 -12.39 3.21 -10.70
N GLN A 26 -11.89 4.24 -11.37
CA GLN A 26 -11.39 4.13 -12.76
C GLN A 26 -10.20 3.17 -12.87
N THR A 27 -9.31 3.18 -11.88
CA THR A 27 -8.18 2.25 -11.82
C THR A 27 -8.69 0.81 -11.70
N GLY A 28 -9.64 0.55 -10.80
CA GLY A 28 -10.27 -0.78 -10.63
C GLY A 28 -11.00 -1.27 -11.87
N GLU A 29 -11.77 -0.40 -12.55
CA GLU A 29 -12.47 -0.71 -13.80
C GLU A 29 -11.51 -1.10 -14.96
N SER A 30 -10.25 -0.67 -14.90
CA SER A 30 -9.22 -1.01 -15.90
C SER A 30 -8.48 -2.32 -15.63
N LEU A 31 -8.76 -2.99 -14.50
CA LEU A 31 -8.04 -4.16 -14.02
C LEU A 31 -8.97 -5.36 -13.84
N THR A 32 -8.50 -6.56 -14.19
CA THR A 32 -9.21 -7.82 -13.98
C THR A 32 -8.28 -8.89 -13.39
N PRO A 33 -7.80 -8.72 -12.15
CA PRO A 33 -6.92 -9.69 -11.52
C PRO A 33 -7.64 -10.96 -11.09
N ASP A 34 -6.93 -12.08 -11.09
CA ASP A 34 -7.42 -13.36 -10.56
C ASP A 34 -7.36 -13.38 -9.02
N ALA A 35 -6.46 -12.58 -8.43
CA ALA A 35 -6.33 -12.36 -6.99
C ALA A 35 -5.57 -11.07 -6.70
N ILE A 36 -5.68 -10.57 -5.47
CA ILE A 36 -4.99 -9.38 -4.97
C ILE A 36 -4.09 -9.79 -3.80
N VAL A 37 -2.82 -9.41 -3.85
CA VAL A 37 -1.89 -9.48 -2.72
C VAL A 37 -1.64 -8.06 -2.23
N ILE A 38 -2.01 -7.75 -0.99
CA ILE A 38 -1.92 -6.40 -0.43
C ILE A 38 -0.98 -6.36 0.76
N PHE A 39 0.08 -5.55 0.65
CA PHE A 39 0.94 -5.19 1.78
C PHE A 39 0.36 -3.96 2.46
N THR A 40 -0.13 -4.11 3.69
CA THR A 40 -0.85 -3.04 4.40
C THR A 40 -0.03 -2.46 5.54
N ALA A 41 0.02 -1.12 5.62
CA ALA A 41 0.67 -0.41 6.71
C ALA A 41 0.04 -0.69 8.10
N HIS A 42 -1.21 -1.16 8.13
CA HIS A 42 -1.97 -1.43 9.36
C HIS A 42 -1.77 -2.85 9.91
N TRP A 43 -0.77 -3.55 9.38
CA TRP A 43 -0.35 -4.84 9.92
C TRP A 43 1.16 -4.91 10.06
N GLU A 44 1.64 -4.60 11.26
CA GLU A 44 3.07 -4.67 11.58
C GLU A 44 3.42 -6.02 12.23
N THR A 45 4.42 -6.73 11.71
CA THR A 45 4.98 -7.94 12.34
C THR A 45 6.49 -8.05 12.13
N GLU A 46 7.21 -8.77 13.01
CA GLU A 46 8.67 -8.94 12.87
C GLU A 46 9.04 -9.86 11.68
N THR A 47 8.37 -11.01 11.61
CA THR A 47 8.43 -11.96 10.48
C THR A 47 7.30 -11.63 9.50
N VAL A 48 7.58 -11.59 8.19
CA VAL A 48 6.55 -11.34 7.17
C VAL A 48 5.44 -12.37 7.34
N THR A 49 4.22 -11.90 7.63
CA THR A 49 3.08 -12.75 7.95
C THR A 49 2.02 -12.59 6.88
N ILE A 50 1.50 -13.71 6.38
CA ILE A 50 0.57 -13.76 5.26
C ILE A 50 -0.77 -14.29 5.78
N SER A 51 -1.87 -13.58 5.49
CA SER A 51 -3.20 -14.11 5.82
C SER A 51 -3.49 -15.34 4.95
N SER A 52 -3.91 -16.45 5.55
CA SER A 52 -4.11 -17.73 4.85
C SER A 52 -5.43 -18.39 5.30
N LYS A 53 -6.51 -18.06 4.58
CA LYS A 53 -7.85 -18.58 4.81
C LYS A 53 -8.65 -18.62 3.50
N ASP A 54 -9.72 -19.43 3.43
CA ASP A 54 -10.57 -19.58 2.23
C ASP A 54 -12.02 -19.10 2.44
N ASP A 55 -12.34 -18.61 3.63
CA ASP A 55 -13.62 -17.98 3.97
C ASP A 55 -13.56 -16.46 3.84
N GLN A 56 -14.70 -15.81 4.08
CA GLN A 56 -14.82 -14.36 4.03
C GLN A 56 -14.07 -13.69 5.19
N TYR A 57 -13.47 -12.53 4.91
CA TYR A 57 -12.88 -11.70 5.96
C TYR A 57 -13.95 -11.02 6.81
N GLU A 58 -13.73 -10.97 8.11
CA GLU A 58 -14.35 -9.94 8.94
C GLU A 58 -13.71 -8.59 8.61
N THR A 59 -14.53 -7.55 8.42
CA THR A 59 -14.03 -6.17 8.27
C THR A 59 -13.52 -5.68 9.62
N ILE A 60 -12.24 -5.31 9.69
CA ILE A 60 -11.61 -4.71 10.87
C ILE A 60 -11.84 -3.19 10.82
N TYR A 61 -12.22 -2.62 11.97
CA TYR A 61 -12.28 -1.17 12.21
C TYR A 61 -11.16 -0.79 13.18
N ASP A 62 -9.96 -0.65 12.63
CA ASP A 62 -8.71 -0.30 13.30
C ASP A 62 -8.53 1.23 13.49
N PHE A 63 -9.66 1.96 13.47
CA PHE A 63 -9.74 3.41 13.63
C PHE A 63 -10.90 3.79 14.58
N TYR A 64 -10.78 4.95 15.23
CA TYR A 64 -11.75 5.46 16.19
C TYR A 64 -12.06 6.95 15.97
N GLY A 65 -13.22 7.42 16.45
CA GLY A 65 -13.61 8.83 16.38
C GLY A 65 -14.20 9.30 15.05
N PHE A 66 -14.55 8.36 14.17
CA PHE A 66 -15.21 8.64 12.88
C PHE A 66 -16.74 8.46 12.98
N PRO A 67 -17.52 8.91 11.97
CA PRO A 67 -18.97 8.72 11.96
C PRO A 67 -19.40 7.25 12.03
N ASP A 68 -20.51 6.99 12.74
CA ASP A 68 -21.07 5.64 12.97
C ASP A 68 -21.30 4.84 11.67
N GLU A 69 -21.61 5.53 10.57
CA GLU A 69 -21.82 4.91 9.26
C GLU A 69 -20.59 4.10 8.80
N LEU A 70 -19.36 4.55 9.09
CA LEU A 70 -18.15 3.81 8.72
C LEU A 70 -18.10 2.43 9.37
N TYR A 71 -18.55 2.31 10.63
CA TYR A 71 -18.55 1.05 11.39
C TYR A 71 -19.63 0.06 10.92
N GLN A 72 -20.53 0.49 10.03
CA GLN A 72 -21.54 -0.38 9.42
C GLN A 72 -21.11 -0.90 8.04
N ILE A 73 -20.08 -0.31 7.43
CA ILE A 73 -19.60 -0.73 6.11
C ILE A 73 -18.90 -2.08 6.22
N LYS A 74 -19.28 -3.02 5.35
CA LYS A 74 -18.62 -4.31 5.19
C LYS A 74 -18.01 -4.42 3.81
N TYR A 75 -16.87 -5.10 3.73
CA TYR A 75 -16.25 -5.50 2.46
C TYR A 75 -15.91 -7.00 2.54
N PRO A 76 -16.84 -7.88 2.14
CA PRO A 76 -16.79 -9.32 2.41
C PRO A 76 -15.93 -10.07 1.38
N ALA A 77 -14.72 -9.59 1.11
CA ALA A 77 -13.78 -10.30 0.25
C ALA A 77 -13.41 -11.66 0.86
N GLN A 78 -13.14 -12.64 0.00
CA GLN A 78 -12.65 -13.95 0.43
C GLN A 78 -11.13 -13.96 0.49
N GLY A 79 -10.58 -14.74 1.41
CA GLY A 79 -9.16 -15.09 1.40
C GLY A 79 -8.80 -16.06 0.27
N SER A 80 -7.52 -16.43 0.16
CA SER A 80 -7.11 -17.58 -0.62
C SER A 80 -5.86 -18.25 -0.04
N THR A 81 -6.02 -19.46 0.51
CA THR A 81 -4.87 -20.27 0.98
C THR A 81 -3.92 -20.63 -0.17
N LYS A 82 -4.45 -20.83 -1.38
CA LYS A 82 -3.66 -21.07 -2.59
C LYS A 82 -2.73 -19.91 -2.93
N VAL A 83 -3.27 -18.68 -2.94
CA VAL A 83 -2.46 -17.48 -3.22
C VAL A 83 -1.49 -17.21 -2.07
N ALA A 84 -1.92 -17.38 -0.82
CA ALA A 84 -1.04 -17.26 0.35
C ALA A 84 0.16 -18.21 0.28
N ALA A 85 -0.07 -19.48 -0.07
CA ALA A 85 0.99 -20.47 -0.24
C ALA A 85 1.94 -20.12 -1.39
N LEU A 86 1.43 -19.58 -2.51
CA LEU A 86 2.26 -19.10 -3.61
C LEU A 86 3.17 -17.94 -3.16
N VAL A 87 2.62 -16.92 -2.49
CA VAL A 87 3.39 -15.78 -1.96
C VAL A 87 4.46 -16.27 -0.98
N GLY A 88 4.08 -17.11 -0.03
CA GLY A 88 5.00 -17.65 0.96
C GLY A 88 6.12 -18.50 0.33
N LYS A 89 5.81 -19.28 -0.71
CA LYS A 89 6.83 -20.00 -1.47
C LYS A 89 7.81 -19.07 -2.17
N LEU A 90 7.32 -18.05 -2.87
CA LEU A 90 8.17 -17.09 -3.61
C LEU A 90 9.13 -16.35 -2.66
N LEU A 91 8.65 -15.95 -1.49
CA LEU A 91 9.48 -15.34 -0.44
C LEU A 91 10.51 -16.33 0.13
N SER A 92 10.08 -17.55 0.45
CA SER A 92 10.96 -18.59 1.01
C SER A 92 12.05 -19.03 0.03
N ASP A 93 11.75 -19.10 -1.28
CA ASP A 93 12.73 -19.39 -2.34
C ASP A 93 13.86 -18.34 -2.40
N LYS A 94 13.63 -17.14 -1.86
CA LYS A 94 14.62 -16.06 -1.70
C LYS A 94 15.23 -15.98 -0.29
N GLY A 95 14.93 -16.95 0.57
CA GLY A 95 15.44 -17.00 1.95
C GLY A 95 14.70 -16.07 2.92
N ILE A 96 13.57 -15.48 2.51
CA ILE A 96 12.76 -14.60 3.38
C ILE A 96 11.84 -15.48 4.22
N SER A 97 11.99 -15.40 5.55
CA SER A 97 11.15 -16.15 6.49
C SER A 97 9.72 -15.62 6.49
N VAL A 98 8.74 -16.53 6.44
CA VAL A 98 7.32 -16.22 6.44
C VAL A 98 6.56 -16.94 7.55
N ALA A 99 5.54 -16.29 8.07
CA ALA A 99 4.52 -16.86 8.94
C ALA A 99 3.15 -16.79 8.26
N TYR A 100 2.17 -17.53 8.79
CA TYR A 100 0.80 -17.49 8.30
C TYR A 100 -0.17 -17.18 9.44
N ASP A 101 -1.18 -16.38 9.15
CA ASP A 101 -2.29 -16.05 10.05
C ASP A 101 -3.60 -16.54 9.44
N THR A 102 -4.32 -17.42 10.13
CA THR A 102 -5.57 -18.02 9.65
C THR A 102 -6.82 -17.27 10.09
N ASP A 103 -6.68 -16.30 11.00
CA ASP A 103 -7.80 -15.71 11.73
C ASP A 103 -7.97 -14.21 11.41
N ARG A 104 -6.94 -13.55 10.88
CA ARG A 104 -6.94 -12.12 10.55
C ARG A 104 -8.11 -11.70 9.65
N GLY A 105 -8.81 -10.63 10.06
CA GLY A 105 -9.76 -9.88 9.24
C GLY A 105 -9.09 -8.88 8.28
N LEU A 106 -9.87 -8.09 7.55
CA LEU A 106 -9.37 -7.11 6.56
C LEU A 106 -9.38 -5.69 7.16
N ASP A 107 -8.21 -5.04 7.26
CA ASP A 107 -8.03 -3.68 7.80
C ASP A 107 -8.39 -2.55 6.83
N HIS A 108 -8.55 -1.33 7.36
CA HIS A 108 -8.98 -0.18 6.56
C HIS A 108 -7.97 0.23 5.50
N GLY A 109 -6.68 0.01 5.72
CA GLY A 109 -5.64 0.19 4.71
C GLY A 109 -5.91 -0.67 3.47
N SER A 110 -6.65 -1.75 3.63
CA SER A 110 -7.03 -2.63 2.53
C SER A 110 -8.46 -2.35 2.03
N TRP A 111 -9.48 -2.50 2.89
CA TRP A 111 -10.86 -2.58 2.42
C TRP A 111 -11.45 -1.27 1.90
N THR A 112 -10.99 -0.11 2.42
CA THR A 112 -11.57 1.19 2.06
C THR A 112 -11.34 1.53 0.59
N MET A 113 -10.10 1.34 0.13
CA MET A 113 -9.69 1.51 -1.26
C MET A 113 -10.25 0.40 -2.16
N LEU A 114 -10.21 -0.86 -1.71
CA LEU A 114 -10.76 -1.98 -2.47
C LEU A 114 -12.27 -1.84 -2.70
N LYS A 115 -13.02 -1.24 -1.77
CA LYS A 115 -14.44 -0.92 -1.96
C LYS A 115 -14.69 -0.04 -3.19
N HIS A 116 -13.78 0.90 -3.49
CA HIS A 116 -13.89 1.74 -4.69
C HIS A 116 -13.41 1.04 -5.96
N MET A 117 -12.30 0.30 -5.86
CA MET A 117 -11.71 -0.39 -7.03
C MET A 117 -12.54 -1.61 -7.47
N PHE A 118 -12.99 -2.42 -6.52
CA PHE A 118 -13.65 -3.71 -6.76
C PHE A 118 -14.91 -3.85 -5.88
N PRO A 119 -15.94 -3.01 -6.08
CA PRO A 119 -17.09 -2.90 -5.17
C PRO A 119 -17.89 -4.19 -4.95
N LYS A 120 -17.74 -5.19 -5.83
CA LYS A 120 -18.39 -6.51 -5.71
C LYS A 120 -17.72 -7.45 -4.71
N ALA A 121 -16.48 -7.15 -4.30
CA ALA A 121 -15.67 -8.00 -3.41
C ALA A 121 -15.56 -9.47 -3.88
N ASP A 122 -15.56 -9.69 -5.20
CA ASP A 122 -15.56 -11.01 -5.86
C ASP A 122 -14.15 -11.50 -6.26
N ILE A 123 -13.12 -10.70 -6.00
CA ILE A 123 -11.72 -11.05 -6.24
C ILE A 123 -11.09 -11.49 -4.90
N PRO A 124 -10.45 -12.68 -4.81
CA PRO A 124 -9.76 -13.11 -3.60
C PRO A 124 -8.65 -12.14 -3.18
N VAL A 125 -8.54 -11.87 -1.89
CA VAL A 125 -7.54 -10.97 -1.31
C VAL A 125 -6.64 -11.76 -0.36
N VAL A 126 -5.33 -11.49 -0.39
CA VAL A 126 -4.36 -11.98 0.58
C VAL A 126 -3.61 -10.78 1.14
N GLN A 127 -3.73 -10.55 2.44
CA GLN A 127 -2.95 -9.53 3.14
C GLN A 127 -1.56 -10.07 3.49
N VAL A 128 -0.59 -9.17 3.46
CA VAL A 128 0.77 -9.42 3.94
C VAL A 128 1.16 -8.27 4.85
N SER A 129 1.76 -8.60 5.99
CA SER A 129 2.24 -7.60 6.94
C SER A 129 3.47 -6.85 6.44
N VAL A 130 3.76 -5.73 7.09
CA VAL A 130 4.97 -4.94 6.91
C VAL A 130 5.83 -4.95 8.18
N ASN A 131 7.11 -4.58 8.05
CA ASN A 131 7.99 -4.41 9.20
C ASN A 131 8.77 -3.09 9.06
N PRO A 132 8.34 -1.99 9.71
CA PRO A 132 8.99 -0.69 9.54
C PRO A 132 10.42 -0.60 10.11
N TYR A 133 10.89 -1.61 10.83
CA TYR A 133 12.21 -1.63 11.45
C TYR A 133 13.28 -2.27 10.56
N ARG A 134 12.90 -2.89 9.43
CA ARG A 134 13.88 -3.43 8.47
C ARG A 134 14.43 -2.34 7.55
N PRO A 135 15.68 -2.46 7.08
CA PRO A 135 16.23 -1.61 6.04
C PRO A 135 15.33 -1.57 4.78
N MET A 136 15.24 -0.40 4.14
CA MET A 136 14.44 -0.24 2.91
C MET A 136 14.91 -1.14 1.76
N GLU A 137 16.21 -1.49 1.74
CA GLU A 137 16.75 -2.48 0.79
C GLU A 137 16.11 -3.87 0.98
N GLU A 138 15.90 -4.32 2.22
CA GLU A 138 15.21 -5.59 2.48
C GLU A 138 13.74 -5.54 2.05
N GLN A 139 13.08 -4.38 2.22
CA GLN A 139 11.70 -4.18 1.75
C GLN A 139 11.59 -4.28 0.23
N TYR A 140 12.55 -3.67 -0.48
CA TYR A 140 12.66 -3.81 -1.93
C TYR A 140 12.88 -5.27 -2.34
N GLN A 141 13.77 -6.00 -1.64
CA GLN A 141 14.02 -7.43 -1.90
C GLN A 141 12.78 -8.32 -1.67
N ILE A 142 11.93 -7.99 -0.69
CA ILE A 142 10.61 -8.63 -0.53
C ILE A 142 9.76 -8.42 -1.79
N GLY A 143 9.71 -7.19 -2.31
CA GLY A 143 9.06 -6.89 -3.59
C GLY A 143 9.64 -7.69 -4.76
N GLU A 144 10.97 -7.73 -4.88
CA GLU A 144 11.66 -8.43 -5.96
C GLU A 144 11.35 -9.93 -5.99
N ALA A 145 11.24 -10.55 -4.82
CA ALA A 145 10.84 -11.96 -4.70
C ALA A 145 9.45 -12.24 -5.32
N LEU A 146 8.59 -11.23 -5.34
CA LEU A 146 7.19 -11.30 -5.79
C LEU A 146 6.96 -10.79 -7.21
N ARG A 147 8.00 -10.40 -7.95
CA ARG A 147 7.91 -9.88 -9.33
C ARG A 147 7.14 -10.80 -10.29
N SER A 148 7.15 -12.12 -10.05
CA SER A 148 6.45 -13.12 -10.87
C SER A 148 4.93 -13.21 -10.63
N LEU A 149 4.38 -12.51 -9.64
CA LEU A 149 2.92 -12.48 -9.42
C LEU A 149 2.20 -11.82 -10.60
N GLY A 150 2.80 -10.76 -11.16
CA GLY A 150 2.23 -10.03 -12.28
C GLY A 150 2.00 -10.89 -13.53
N SER A 151 2.87 -11.86 -13.83
CA SER A 151 2.69 -12.78 -14.96
C SER A 151 1.62 -13.85 -14.71
N GLN A 152 1.22 -14.04 -13.46
CA GLN A 152 0.14 -14.94 -13.03
C GLN A 152 -1.21 -14.22 -12.87
N ASN A 153 -1.35 -13.02 -13.43
CA ASN A 153 -2.54 -12.18 -13.33
C ASN A 153 -2.94 -11.82 -11.88
N ILE A 154 -1.97 -11.80 -10.96
CA ILE A 154 -2.17 -11.39 -9.56
C ILE A 154 -1.75 -9.93 -9.41
N LEU A 155 -2.63 -9.11 -8.84
CA LEU A 155 -2.35 -7.70 -8.54
C LEU A 155 -1.61 -7.61 -7.20
N LEU A 156 -0.41 -7.05 -7.18
CA LEU A 156 0.25 -6.65 -5.95
C LEU A 156 -0.04 -5.18 -5.66
N ILE A 157 -0.49 -4.88 -4.45
CA ILE A 157 -0.71 -3.52 -3.97
C ILE A 157 0.13 -3.29 -2.71
N GLY A 158 1.00 -2.27 -2.73
CA GLY A 158 1.51 -1.65 -1.52
C GLY A 158 0.53 -0.57 -1.05
N SER A 159 -0.15 -0.81 0.06
CA SER A 159 -1.09 0.14 0.66
C SER A 159 -0.44 0.90 1.79
N GLY A 160 -0.18 2.18 1.56
CA GLY A 160 0.58 3.04 2.47
C GLY A 160 0.28 4.53 2.25
N VAL A 161 1.21 5.40 2.63
CA VAL A 161 1.20 6.86 2.42
C VAL A 161 2.65 7.36 2.46
N THR A 162 3.07 8.21 1.52
CA THR A 162 4.45 8.74 1.48
C THR A 162 4.71 9.88 2.46
N VAL A 163 3.75 10.78 2.65
CA VAL A 163 3.79 11.84 3.67
C VAL A 163 2.70 11.56 4.69
N HIS A 164 3.07 10.95 5.82
CA HIS A 164 2.14 10.48 6.85
C HIS A 164 2.54 11.00 8.24
N ASN A 165 2.41 12.31 8.43
CA ASN A 165 2.62 12.95 9.72
C ASN A 165 1.36 13.69 10.18
N LEU A 166 0.51 12.96 10.91
CA LEU A 166 -0.75 13.51 11.44
C LEU A 166 -0.55 14.68 12.42
N ARG A 167 0.67 14.89 12.96
CA ARG A 167 0.99 16.06 13.80
C ARG A 167 1.25 17.33 12.98
N ALA A 168 1.55 17.19 11.70
CA ALA A 168 1.81 18.29 10.77
C ALA A 168 0.57 18.67 9.95
N VAL A 169 -0.52 17.89 10.04
CA VAL A 169 -1.79 18.13 9.38
C VAL A 169 -2.37 19.49 9.77
N ASN A 170 -2.76 20.27 8.75
CA ASN A 170 -3.45 21.53 8.92
C ASN A 170 -4.86 21.42 8.32
N TRP A 171 -5.85 21.19 9.19
CA TRP A 171 -7.25 20.91 8.81
C TRP A 171 -7.91 21.97 7.92
N GLY A 172 -7.43 23.22 7.97
CA GLY A 172 -7.95 24.32 7.14
C GLY A 172 -7.18 24.55 5.83
N GLN A 173 -6.06 23.85 5.63
CA GLN A 173 -5.18 24.05 4.50
C GLN A 173 -5.70 23.31 3.27
N LYS A 174 -5.86 24.06 2.17
CA LYS A 174 -6.34 23.51 0.88
C LYS A 174 -5.21 23.25 -0.10
N GLU A 175 -4.13 24.02 0.01
CA GLU A 175 -2.95 23.89 -0.85
C GLU A 175 -1.91 22.99 -0.17
N PRO A 176 -1.16 22.20 -0.93
CA PRO A 176 -0.12 21.37 -0.35
C PRO A 176 1.01 22.22 0.24
N GLU A 177 1.49 21.82 1.42
CA GLU A 177 2.68 22.41 2.03
C GLU A 177 3.91 22.09 1.18
N SER A 178 4.75 23.09 0.91
CA SER A 178 5.87 22.94 -0.03
C SER A 178 6.84 21.82 0.36
N TRP A 179 7.08 21.64 1.67
CA TRP A 179 7.97 20.59 2.16
C TRP A 179 7.45 19.17 1.88
N ALA A 180 6.13 18.97 1.87
CA ALA A 180 5.51 17.69 1.54
C ALA A 180 5.65 17.42 0.04
N VAL A 181 5.45 18.46 -0.78
CA VAL A 181 5.67 18.41 -2.23
C VAL A 181 7.12 18.09 -2.56
N GLU A 182 8.08 18.75 -1.91
CA GLU A 182 9.52 18.54 -2.10
C GLU A 182 9.95 17.09 -1.78
N PHE A 183 9.40 16.48 -0.72
CA PHE A 183 9.68 15.09 -0.39
C PHE A 183 9.18 14.11 -1.46
N ASP A 184 7.91 14.26 -1.88
CA ASP A 184 7.35 13.43 -2.95
C ASP A 184 8.08 13.62 -4.28
N GLU A 185 8.49 14.85 -4.61
CA GLU A 185 9.28 15.15 -5.81
C GLU A 185 10.65 14.47 -5.79
N TRP A 186 11.33 14.50 -4.64
CA TRP A 186 12.58 13.79 -4.47
C TRP A 186 12.39 12.29 -4.69
N LEU A 187 11.33 11.68 -4.14
CA LEU A 187 11.04 10.25 -4.35
C LEU A 187 10.80 9.94 -5.83
N ILE A 188 9.94 10.70 -6.49
CA ILE A 188 9.61 10.53 -7.91
C ILE A 188 10.87 10.68 -8.77
N GLU A 189 11.72 11.68 -8.49
CA GLU A 189 12.98 11.89 -9.21
C GLU A 189 13.92 10.69 -9.06
N LYS A 190 14.15 10.22 -7.82
CA LYS A 190 15.07 9.12 -7.54
C LYS A 190 14.58 7.80 -8.13
N MET A 191 13.28 7.53 -8.07
CA MET A 191 12.66 6.37 -8.71
C MET A 191 12.81 6.40 -10.23
N ASN A 192 12.55 7.55 -10.89
CA ASN A 192 12.71 7.69 -12.35
C ASN A 192 14.16 7.54 -12.81
N LYS A 193 15.13 7.88 -11.95
CA LYS A 193 16.57 7.71 -12.22
C LYS A 193 17.10 6.33 -11.83
N HIS A 194 16.26 5.45 -11.30
CA HIS A 194 16.66 4.17 -10.72
C HIS A 194 17.78 4.30 -9.65
N ASP A 195 17.78 5.41 -8.91
CA ASP A 195 18.78 5.70 -7.87
C ASP A 195 18.37 5.03 -6.54
N LEU A 196 18.41 3.69 -6.54
CA LEU A 196 18.01 2.86 -5.40
C LEU A 196 18.86 3.15 -4.16
N ASN A 197 20.16 3.44 -4.34
CA ASN A 197 21.06 3.77 -3.24
C ASN A 197 20.59 5.01 -2.48
N SER A 198 20.13 6.04 -3.19
CA SER A 198 19.55 7.23 -2.54
C SER A 198 18.24 6.88 -1.85
N LEU A 199 17.34 6.15 -2.53
CA LEU A 199 16.05 5.73 -1.97
C LEU A 199 16.20 4.93 -0.68
N PHE A 200 17.15 4.00 -0.61
CA PHE A 200 17.39 3.21 0.62
C PHE A 200 17.94 4.05 1.78
N GLN A 201 18.50 5.23 1.49
CA GLN A 201 19.03 6.19 2.46
C GLN A 201 18.14 7.45 2.59
N TYR A 202 16.84 7.35 2.27
CA TYR A 202 15.93 8.50 2.25
C TYR A 202 15.95 9.31 3.55
N GLU A 203 16.08 8.66 4.72
CA GLU A 203 16.11 9.34 6.02
C GLU A 203 17.24 10.39 6.13
N GLN A 204 18.32 10.19 5.39
CA GLN A 204 19.52 11.02 5.41
C GLN A 204 19.57 11.98 4.23
N LEU A 205 19.06 11.56 3.07
CA LEU A 205 19.26 12.24 1.80
C LEU A 205 18.02 12.98 1.28
N ALA A 206 16.82 12.56 1.68
CA ALA A 206 15.59 13.19 1.24
C ALA A 206 15.31 14.46 2.06
N PRO A 207 14.82 15.53 1.43
CA PRO A 207 14.40 16.73 2.14
C PRO A 207 13.23 16.38 3.08
N HIS A 208 13.26 16.88 4.31
CA HIS A 208 12.16 16.73 5.27
C HIS A 208 11.77 15.29 5.63
N ALA A 209 12.63 14.29 5.39
CA ALA A 209 12.32 12.87 5.58
C ALA A 209 11.71 12.54 6.95
N LYS A 210 12.31 13.03 8.04
CA LYS A 210 11.80 12.84 9.41
C LYS A 210 10.45 13.51 9.67
N MET A 211 10.14 14.56 8.92
CA MET A 211 8.85 15.25 8.99
C MET A 211 7.80 14.52 8.17
N ALA A 212 8.15 13.99 6.99
CA ALA A 212 7.23 13.25 6.13
C ALA A 212 6.92 11.85 6.67
N VAL A 213 7.93 11.17 7.20
CA VAL A 213 7.88 9.77 7.65
C VAL A 213 8.39 9.67 9.09
N PRO A 214 7.60 10.08 10.10
CA PRO A 214 8.00 9.97 11.51
C PRO A 214 8.23 8.52 11.96
N ARG A 215 7.47 7.59 11.36
CA ARG A 215 7.68 6.15 11.39
C ARG A 215 7.41 5.59 9.99
N ALA A 216 8.05 4.48 9.65
CA ALA A 216 8.10 3.98 8.29
C ALA A 216 6.96 3.03 7.90
N GLU A 217 5.99 2.69 8.77
CA GLU A 217 5.00 1.65 8.49
C GLU A 217 4.11 1.98 7.28
N HIS A 218 3.73 3.24 7.12
CA HIS A 218 3.00 3.72 5.95
C HIS A 218 3.88 3.89 4.71
N PHE A 219 5.19 3.97 4.88
CA PHE A 219 6.13 4.23 3.79
C PHE A 219 6.72 2.96 3.16
N VAL A 220 6.95 1.92 3.97
CA VAL A 220 7.45 0.60 3.54
C VAL A 220 6.72 0.01 2.33
N PRO A 221 5.38 0.06 2.23
CA PRO A 221 4.65 -0.51 1.09
C PRO A 221 5.10 0.05 -0.27
N LEU A 222 5.63 1.28 -0.34
CA LEU A 222 6.19 1.86 -1.57
C LEU A 222 7.36 1.04 -2.10
N TYR A 223 8.30 0.66 -1.23
CA TYR A 223 9.50 -0.08 -1.62
C TYR A 223 9.18 -1.51 -2.04
N ILE A 224 8.20 -2.14 -1.40
CA ILE A 224 7.72 -3.47 -1.76
C ILE A 224 7.05 -3.43 -3.15
N ALA A 225 6.18 -2.45 -3.41
CA ALA A 225 5.56 -2.27 -4.72
C ALA A 225 6.61 -1.96 -5.81
N LEU A 226 7.57 -1.09 -5.51
CA LEU A 226 8.68 -0.75 -6.39
C LEU A 226 9.55 -1.97 -6.73
N GLY A 227 9.90 -2.81 -5.75
CA GLY A 227 10.68 -4.04 -5.97
C GLY A 227 9.94 -5.09 -6.79
N SER A 228 8.62 -5.15 -6.66
CA SER A 228 7.75 -6.05 -7.42
C SER A 228 7.62 -5.65 -8.90
N GLY A 229 7.92 -4.39 -9.24
CA GLY A 229 7.95 -3.91 -10.62
C GLY A 229 9.02 -4.62 -11.46
N ALA A 230 8.91 -4.54 -12.79
CA ALA A 230 9.98 -5.04 -13.65
C ALA A 230 11.23 -4.17 -13.49
N ALA A 231 12.43 -4.77 -13.54
CA ALA A 231 13.67 -4.07 -13.25
C ALA A 231 13.94 -2.87 -14.19
N ASP A 232 13.39 -2.91 -15.40
CA ASP A 232 13.49 -1.90 -16.44
C ASP A 232 12.19 -1.07 -16.61
N ALA A 233 11.15 -1.35 -15.83
CA ALA A 233 9.92 -0.57 -15.91
C ALA A 233 10.12 0.81 -15.29
N ALA A 234 9.78 1.84 -16.06
CA ALA A 234 9.72 3.19 -15.56
C ALA A 234 8.53 3.34 -14.60
N PRO A 235 8.76 3.81 -13.35
CA PRO A 235 7.68 4.10 -12.42
C PRO A 235 6.77 5.18 -13.00
N LYS A 236 5.46 5.00 -12.88
CA LYS A 236 4.46 5.96 -13.35
C LYS A 236 3.68 6.52 -12.17
N VAL A 237 3.72 7.84 -12.00
CA VAL A 237 2.78 8.54 -11.11
C VAL A 237 1.40 8.46 -11.75
N ILE A 238 0.44 7.86 -11.03
CA ILE A 238 -0.94 7.67 -11.50
C ILE A 238 -1.94 8.55 -10.73
N ASN A 239 -1.60 8.98 -9.52
CA ASN A 239 -2.26 10.06 -8.79
C ASN A 239 -1.23 10.83 -7.97
N ARG A 240 -1.41 12.14 -7.82
CA ARG A 240 -0.70 12.96 -6.84
C ARG A 240 -1.59 14.11 -6.41
N SER A 241 -2.10 14.03 -5.19
CA SER A 241 -2.91 15.05 -4.53
C SER A 241 -2.52 15.06 -3.04
N TYR A 242 -2.98 16.07 -2.30
CA TYR A 242 -2.70 16.19 -0.88
C TYR A 242 -3.95 16.62 -0.14
N GLU A 243 -4.19 16.04 1.03
CA GLU A 243 -5.23 16.50 1.94
C GLU A 243 -4.64 17.16 3.17
N PHE A 244 -5.36 18.15 3.68
CA PHE A 244 -4.98 18.92 4.87
C PHE A 244 -3.55 19.49 4.81
N GLY A 245 -3.12 19.86 3.60
CA GLY A 245 -1.80 20.38 3.27
C GLY A 245 -0.69 19.33 3.18
N THR A 246 -0.74 18.24 3.94
CA THR A 246 0.44 17.36 4.12
C THR A 246 0.19 15.88 3.91
N LEU A 247 -1.06 15.41 3.97
CA LEU A 247 -1.34 13.99 3.78
C LEU A 247 -1.28 13.65 2.29
N SER A 248 -0.20 12.99 1.86
CA SER A 248 0.00 12.70 0.43
C SER A 248 -0.86 11.54 -0.05
N TYR A 249 -1.51 11.75 -1.18
CA TYR A 249 -2.23 10.72 -1.93
C TYR A 249 -1.44 10.25 -3.17
N LEU A 250 -0.10 10.43 -3.16
CA LEU A 250 0.78 9.91 -4.20
C LEU A 250 0.53 8.42 -4.40
N SER A 251 0.14 8.06 -5.61
CA SER A 251 -0.10 6.68 -6.03
C SER A 251 0.69 6.40 -7.29
N MET A 252 1.29 5.22 -7.37
CA MET A 252 2.25 4.86 -8.40
C MET A 252 2.00 3.46 -8.97
N GLN A 253 2.41 3.26 -10.21
CA GLN A 253 2.42 1.98 -10.90
C GLN A 253 3.86 1.65 -11.29
N PHE A 254 4.28 0.40 -11.08
CA PHE A 254 5.63 -0.09 -11.43
C PHE A 254 5.59 -1.24 -12.45
#